data_AF-A0A5A7U3H1-F1
#
_entry.id   AF-A0A5A7U3H1-F1
#
_cell.length_a   1.000
_cell.length_b   1.000
_cell.length_c   1.000
_cell.angle_alpha   90.00
_cell.angle_beta   90.00
_cell.angle_gamma   90.00
#
_symmetry.space_group_name_H-M   'P 1'
#
loop_
_entity.id
_entity.type
_entity.pdbx_description
1 polymer ?
#
loop_
_entity_poly.entity_id
_entity_poly.type
_entity_poly.pdbx_seq_one_letter_code
_entity_poly.pdbx_strand_id
1 'polypeptide(L)'
;MKASKLLNQGSWSILASIVDTREPEVSLSSELLVREYLDVFPDELPRLPPSREIDFVIELEPGTAPISRAPYKMALAELKDLEV
;
A
#
# COMPACT_ATOMS: atom_id res chain seq x y z
N MET A 1 2.38 -34.37 14.53
CA MET A 1 3.49 -33.68 13.81
C MET A 1 3.42 -32.21 14.21
N LYS A 2 4.50 -31.60 14.73
CA LYS A 2 4.49 -30.20 15.20
C LYS A 2 5.01 -29.26 14.11
N ALA A 3 4.39 -28.10 13.93
CA ALA A 3 4.79 -27.10 12.94
C ALA A 3 6.26 -26.66 13.10
N SER A 4 6.74 -26.51 14.34
CA SER A 4 8.14 -26.14 14.64
C SER A 4 9.16 -27.11 14.05
N LYS A 5 8.84 -28.41 13.97
CA LYS A 5 9.75 -29.41 13.39
C LYS A 5 9.89 -29.21 11.87
N LEU A 6 8.85 -28.76 11.19
CA LEU A 6 8.85 -28.53 9.73
C LEU A 6 9.55 -27.23 9.35
N LEU A 7 9.38 -26.18 10.17
CA LEU A 7 10.12 -24.92 10.01
C LEU A 7 11.63 -25.14 10.12
N ASN A 8 12.07 -25.92 11.12
CA ASN A 8 13.48 -26.26 11.30
C ASN A 8 14.06 -27.16 10.18
N GLN A 9 13.20 -27.72 9.33
CA GLN A 9 13.60 -28.52 8.16
C GLN A 9 13.61 -27.70 6.86
N GLY A 10 13.44 -26.37 6.94
CA GLY A 10 13.54 -25.47 5.79
C GLY A 10 12.30 -25.44 4.90
N SER A 11 11.15 -25.91 5.40
CA SER A 11 9.88 -25.81 4.67
C SER A 11 9.38 -24.36 4.61
N TRP A 12 8.73 -24.00 3.51
CA TRP A 12 8.07 -22.70 3.37
C TRP A 12 6.87 -22.61 4.32
N SER A 13 6.69 -21.46 4.95
CA SER A 13 5.58 -21.19 5.86
C SER A 13 5.02 -19.80 5.65
N ILE A 14 3.71 -19.67 5.87
CA ILE A 14 3.00 -18.39 5.87
C ILE A 14 2.54 -18.14 7.30
N LEU A 15 2.77 -16.92 7.80
CA LEU A 15 2.21 -16.48 9.07
C LEU A 15 0.77 -16.04 8.85
N ALA A 16 -0.14 -16.63 9.61
CA ALA A 16 -1.54 -16.21 9.66
C ALA A 16 -1.87 -15.90 11.12
N SER A 17 -2.38 -14.71 11.37
CA SER A 17 -2.97 -14.31 12.65
C SER A 17 -4.50 -14.34 12.55
N ILE A 18 -5.15 -14.72 13.64
CA ILE A 18 -6.60 -14.61 13.81
C ILE A 18 -6.82 -13.54 14.85
N VAL A 19 -7.56 -12.51 14.50
CA VAL A 19 -7.95 -11.43 15.42
C VAL A 19 -9.38 -11.70 15.88
N ASP A 20 -9.58 -11.81 17.20
CA ASP A 20 -10.93 -11.91 17.78
C ASP A 20 -11.58 -10.52 17.74
N THR A 21 -12.71 -10.41 17.05
CA THR A 21 -13.42 -9.14 16.83
C THR A 21 -14.27 -8.69 18.03
N ARG A 22 -14.26 -9.45 19.13
CA ARG A 22 -14.99 -9.14 20.38
C ARG A 22 -14.16 -8.34 21.39
N GLU A 23 -12.84 -8.38 21.25
CA GLU A 23 -11.90 -7.55 22.00
C GLU A 23 -11.78 -6.18 21.29
N PRO A 24 -11.49 -5.08 22.02
CA PRO A 24 -11.23 -3.79 21.39
C PRO A 24 -10.09 -3.95 20.37
N GLU A 25 -10.23 -3.30 19.21
CA GLU A 25 -9.28 -3.39 18.10
C GLU A 25 -7.84 -3.30 18.61
N VAL A 26 -7.11 -4.42 18.54
CA VAL A 26 -5.69 -4.44 18.82
C VAL A 26 -5.04 -3.61 17.73
N SER A 27 -4.55 -2.41 18.09
CA SER A 27 -3.93 -1.53 17.10
C SER A 27 -2.77 -2.26 16.43
N LEU A 28 -2.71 -2.22 15.10
CA LEU A 28 -1.57 -2.74 14.32
C LEU A 28 -0.25 -2.08 14.77
N SER A 29 -0.33 -0.90 15.39
CA SER A 29 0.77 -0.25 16.09
C SER A 29 1.31 -1.01 17.31
N SER A 30 0.75 -2.17 17.69
CA SER A 30 1.29 -3.04 18.74
C SER A 30 2.36 -4.01 18.21
N GLU A 31 2.43 -4.19 16.89
CA GLU A 31 3.40 -5.03 16.22
C GLU A 31 4.77 -4.35 16.24
N LEU A 32 5.81 -5.05 16.74
CA LEU A 32 7.13 -4.48 16.95
C LEU A 32 7.73 -3.86 15.67
N LEU A 33 7.45 -4.46 14.51
CA LEU A 33 7.88 -3.94 13.21
C LEU A 33 7.12 -2.66 12.82
N VAL A 34 5.81 -2.58 13.05
CA VAL A 34 5.03 -1.38 12.73
C VAL A 34 5.44 -0.22 13.65
N ARG A 35 5.72 -0.49 14.93
CA ARG A 35 6.26 0.50 15.88
C ARG A 35 7.59 1.10 15.46
N GLU A 36 8.44 0.32 14.81
CA GLU A 36 9.77 0.76 14.38
C GLU A 36 9.71 1.68 13.15
N TYR A 37 8.62 1.64 12.37
CA TYR A 37 8.45 2.38 11.12
C TYR A 37 7.12 3.16 11.06
N LEU A 38 6.71 3.79 12.16
CA LEU A 38 5.47 4.57 12.23
C LEU A 38 5.44 5.76 11.25
N ASP A 39 6.60 6.25 10.85
CA ASP A 39 6.77 7.29 9.83
C ASP A 39 6.48 6.80 8.41
N VAL A 40 6.64 5.51 8.15
CA VAL A 40 6.32 4.85 6.85
C VAL A 40 4.85 4.41 6.79
N PHE A 41 4.23 4.15 7.95
CA PHE A 41 2.83 3.75 8.07
C PHE A 41 1.98 4.80 8.82
N PRO A 42 1.84 6.03 8.28
CA PRO A 42 0.96 7.02 8.90
C PRO A 42 -0.51 6.60 8.73
N ASP A 43 -1.35 6.98 9.70
CA ASP A 43 -2.80 6.73 9.64
C ASP A 43 -3.45 7.42 8.42
N GLU A 44 -2.85 8.51 7.94
CA GLU A 44 -3.21 9.21 6.71
C GLU A 44 -1.99 9.39 5.80
N LEU A 45 -2.12 9.05 4.52
CA LEU A 45 -1.04 9.26 3.55
C LEU A 45 -0.91 10.74 3.17
N PRO A 46 0.31 11.27 2.98
CA PRO A 46 0.50 12.61 2.45
C PRO A 46 -0.08 12.69 1.03
N ARG A 47 -0.87 13.74 0.75
CA ARG A 47 -1.52 13.94 -0.57
C ARG A 47 -0.51 14.08 -1.70
N LEU A 48 0.66 14.64 -1.40
CA LEU A 48 1.75 14.79 -2.35
C LEU A 48 2.83 13.77 -2.02
N PRO A 49 3.49 13.20 -3.03
CA PRO A 49 4.69 12.42 -2.78
C PRO A 49 5.71 13.30 -2.03
N PRO A 50 6.45 12.74 -1.07
CA PRO A 50 7.50 13.47 -0.37
C PRO A 50 8.52 14.01 -1.38
N SER A 51 9.12 15.16 -1.04
CA SER A 51 10.20 15.74 -1.83
C SER A 51 11.32 14.71 -1.99
N ARG A 52 11.69 14.43 -3.25
CA ARG A 52 12.79 13.52 -3.56
C ARG A 52 14.01 14.35 -3.95
N GLU A 53 15.20 13.88 -3.60
CA GLU A 53 16.46 14.56 -3.95
C GLU A 53 16.78 14.51 -5.45
N ILE A 54 16.10 13.64 -6.20
CA ILE A 54 16.27 13.44 -7.63
C ILE A 54 14.95 13.69 -8.38
N ASP A 55 15.08 14.28 -9.56
CA ASP A 55 13.97 14.47 -10.48
C ASP A 55 13.58 13.15 -11.16
N PHE A 56 12.27 12.93 -11.29
CA PHE A 56 11.73 11.79 -12.04
C PHE A 56 11.67 12.17 -13.51
N VAL A 57 12.50 11.52 -14.32
CA VAL A 57 12.43 11.64 -15.79
C VAL A 57 11.66 10.44 -16.32
N ILE A 58 10.65 10.71 -17.16
CA ILE A 58 9.98 9.67 -17.94
C ILE A 58 10.72 9.58 -19.27
N GLU A 59 11.56 8.56 -19.41
CA GLU A 59 12.23 8.26 -20.67
C GLU A 59 11.22 7.68 -21.66
N LEU A 60 11.16 8.26 -22.86
CA LEU A 60 10.27 7.79 -23.92
C LEU A 60 11.07 7.05 -24.97
N GLU A 61 10.50 5.96 -25.47
CA GLU A 61 11.05 5.26 -26.63
C GLU A 61 11.07 6.21 -27.86
N PRO A 62 12.12 6.17 -28.70
CA PRO A 62 12.20 6.99 -29.89
C PRO A 62 10.94 6.84 -30.77
N GLY A 63 10.33 7.97 -31.14
CA GLY A 63 9.11 7.98 -31.95
C GLY A 63 7.80 7.97 -31.15
N THR A 64 7.86 7.97 -29.81
CA THR A 64 6.68 8.16 -28.97
C THR A 64 6.08 9.55 -29.18
N ALA A 65 4.81 9.59 -29.62
CA ALA A 65 4.05 10.83 -29.75
C ALA A 65 3.15 11.05 -28.53
N PRO A 66 2.77 12.30 -28.20
CA PRO A 66 1.81 12.58 -27.14
C PRO A 66 0.47 11.85 -27.37
N ILE A 67 -0.06 11.26 -26.30
CA ILE A 67 -1.37 10.60 -26.33
C ILE A 67 -2.45 11.64 -26.01
N SER A 68 -3.48 11.70 -26.84
CA SER A 68 -4.69 12.48 -26.59
C SER A 68 -5.91 11.57 -26.74
N ARG A 69 -6.70 11.46 -25.67
CA ARG A 69 -7.93 10.66 -25.64
C ARG A 69 -9.02 11.44 -24.93
N ALA A 70 -10.24 11.37 -25.45
CA ALA A 70 -11.39 11.98 -24.78
C ALA A 70 -11.55 11.41 -23.35
N PRO A 71 -11.90 12.24 -22.35
CA PRO A 71 -12.23 11.74 -21.02
C PRO A 71 -13.38 10.73 -21.04
N TYR A 72 -13.41 9.84 -20.04
CA TYR A 72 -14.52 8.93 -19.86
C TYR A 72 -15.81 9.70 -19.54
N LYS A 73 -16.96 9.23 -20.04
CA LYS A 73 -18.26 9.83 -19.73
C LYS A 73 -18.67 9.39 -18.33
N MET A 74 -18.60 10.32 -17.39
CA MET A 74 -18.95 10.08 -15.99
C MET A 74 -20.34 10.64 -15.66
N ALA A 75 -21.06 9.94 -14.79
CA ALA A 75 -22.28 10.43 -14.18
C ALA A 75 -21.98 11.52 -13.13
N LEU A 76 -23.00 12.29 -12.76
CA LEU A 76 -22.84 13.36 -11.75
C LEU A 76 -22.38 12.83 -10.38
N ALA A 77 -22.77 11.61 -10.01
CA ALA A 77 -22.33 10.99 -8.77
C ALA A 77 -20.81 10.72 -8.78
N GLU A 78 -20.30 10.15 -9.87
CA GLU A 78 -18.87 9.87 -10.04
C GLU A 78 -18.02 11.15 -10.09
N LEU A 79 -18.57 12.23 -10.68
CA LEU A 79 -17.91 13.52 -10.69
C LEU A 79 -17.77 14.14 -9.29
N LYS A 80 -18.76 13.92 -8.40
CA LYS A 80 -18.68 14.37 -7.00
C LYS A 80 -17.60 13.62 -6.22
N ASP A 81 -17.40 12.34 -6.52
CA ASP A 81 -16.37 11.53 -5.87
C ASP A 81 -14.94 11.90 -6.33
N LEU A 82 -14.80 12.47 -7.54
CA LEU A 82 -13.52 12.94 -8.07
C LEU A 82 -13.17 14.38 -7.67
N GLU A 83 -14.06 15.08 -6.98
CA GLU A 83 -13.81 16.44 -6.50
C GLU A 83 -12.76 16.38 -5.37
N VAL A 84 -11.65 17.10 -5.53
CA VAL A 84 -10.47 17.12 -4.62
C VAL A 84 -10.62 18.16 -3.52
#